data_AF-A0A7S3F5N7-F1
#
_entry.id   AF-A0A7S3F5N7-F1
#
_cell.length_a   1.000
_cell.length_b   1.000
_cell.length_c   1.000
_cell.angle_alpha   90.00
_cell.angle_beta   90.00
_cell.angle_gamma   90.00
#
_symmetry.space_group_name_H-M   'P 1'
#
loop_
_entity.id
_entity.type
_entity.pdbx_description
1 polymer ?
#
loop_
_entity_poly.entity_id
_entity_poly.type
_entity_poly.pdbx_seq_one_letter_code
_entity_poly.pdbx_strand_id
1 'polypeptide(L)'
;PMWQVIQAVLSDPEDETTITLVYASRSDDAVLLRTEIDEAARTHPTRFSVRYIGPSTTQLEADQIAVSDPVQAVTVNPANATPASPASTHPSPAPMAPTADNETLAGRIDKPLLQQLLPPPIDGSVVLVCGPSSLVGQLCGP
;
A
#
# COMPACT_ATOMS: atom_id res chain seq x y z
N PRO A 1 -9.12 -11.28 10.50
CA PRO A 1 -9.89 -12.45 10.00
C PRO A 1 -9.89 -12.59 8.47
N MET A 2 -9.93 -11.50 7.69
CA MET A 2 -10.01 -11.60 6.22
C MET A 2 -8.79 -12.27 5.59
N TRP A 3 -7.60 -12.06 6.14
CA TRP A 3 -6.39 -12.72 5.66
C TRP A 3 -6.48 -14.24 5.67
N GLN A 4 -7.09 -14.84 6.70
CA GLN A 4 -7.23 -16.30 6.78
C GLN A 4 -8.13 -16.85 5.67
N VAL A 5 -9.22 -16.14 5.36
CA VAL A 5 -10.13 -16.51 4.26
C VAL A 5 -9.40 -16.40 2.92
N ILE A 6 -8.67 -15.29 2.71
CA ILE A 6 -7.87 -15.07 1.51
C ILE A 6 -6.85 -16.20 1.33
N GLN A 7 -6.10 -16.55 2.37
CA GLN A 7 -5.11 -17.62 2.29
C GLN A 7 -5.74 -18.97 1.96
N ALA A 8 -6.88 -19.31 2.58
CA ALA A 8 -7.57 -20.57 2.29
C ALA A 8 -8.01 -20.65 0.82
N VAL A 9 -8.60 -19.58 0.28
CA VAL A 9 -9.06 -19.51 -1.11
C VAL A 9 -7.89 -19.54 -2.10
N LEU A 10 -6.80 -18.82 -1.82
CA LEU A 10 -5.64 -18.75 -2.73
C LEU A 10 -4.73 -19.97 -2.68
N SER A 11 -4.78 -20.75 -1.59
CA SER A 11 -4.00 -21.99 -1.46
C SER A 11 -4.60 -23.14 -2.28
N ASP A 12 -5.88 -23.05 -2.65
CA ASP A 12 -6.55 -24.03 -3.49
C ASP A 12 -6.49 -23.59 -4.97
N PRO A 13 -5.76 -24.32 -5.84
CA PRO A 13 -5.66 -24.00 -7.26
C PRO A 13 -6.94 -24.36 -8.05
N GLU A 14 -7.81 -25.22 -7.53
CA GLU A 14 -9.07 -25.58 -8.18
C GLU A 14 -10.21 -24.60 -7.83
N ASP A 15 -10.05 -23.83 -6.76
CA ASP A 15 -10.96 -22.75 -6.42
C ASP A 15 -10.84 -21.61 -7.46
N GLU A 16 -11.95 -21.08 -7.95
CA GLU A 16 -11.99 -20.00 -8.96
C GLU A 16 -12.46 -18.66 -8.37
N THR A 17 -12.65 -18.59 -7.06
CA THR A 17 -13.14 -17.39 -6.36
C THR A 17 -12.19 -16.22 -6.59
N THR A 18 -12.76 -15.09 -7.02
CA THR A 18 -12.05 -13.81 -7.13
C THR A 18 -12.32 -12.97 -5.89
N ILE A 19 -11.27 -12.43 -5.29
CA ILE A 19 -11.33 -11.63 -4.06
C ILE A 19 -10.79 -10.23 -4.32
N THR A 20 -11.59 -9.24 -3.93
CA THR A 20 -11.15 -7.84 -3.83
C THR A 20 -11.09 -7.44 -2.35
N LEU A 21 -9.89 -7.21 -1.84
CA LEU A 21 -9.67 -6.72 -0.47
C LEU A 21 -9.62 -5.19 -0.46
N VAL A 22 -10.52 -4.56 0.28
CA VAL A 22 -10.44 -3.13 0.61
C VAL A 22 -9.97 -3.00 2.05
N TYR A 23 -8.74 -2.51 2.26
CA TYR A 23 -8.13 -2.38 3.59
C TYR A 23 -8.03 -0.92 3.99
N ALA A 24 -8.69 -0.53 5.09
CA ALA A 24 -8.61 0.82 5.62
C ALA A 24 -7.73 0.89 6.86
N SER A 25 -6.78 1.83 6.87
CA SER A 25 -5.91 2.13 8.01
C SER A 25 -5.85 3.63 8.31
N ARG A 26 -5.44 3.99 9.52
CA ARG A 26 -5.18 5.41 9.89
C ARG A 26 -3.77 5.88 9.53
N SER A 27 -2.89 4.97 9.15
CA SER A 27 -1.52 5.27 8.75
C SER A 27 -1.04 4.15 7.82
N ASP A 28 -0.19 4.53 6.87
CA ASP A 28 0.35 3.61 5.87
C ASP A 28 1.21 2.51 6.53
N ASP A 29 2.00 2.88 7.55
CA ASP A 29 2.79 1.98 8.39
C ASP A 29 1.96 1.07 9.32
N ALA A 30 0.67 1.38 9.50
CA ALA A 30 -0.22 0.60 10.36
C ALA A 30 -1.00 -0.49 9.59
N VAL A 31 -0.76 -0.64 8.29
CA VAL A 31 -1.33 -1.73 7.49
C VAL A 31 -0.67 -3.04 7.93
N LEU A 32 -1.47 -3.92 8.53
CA LEU A 32 -1.00 -5.22 8.98
C LEU A 32 -0.79 -6.13 7.78
N LEU A 33 0.32 -6.88 7.79
CA LEU A 33 0.66 -7.87 6.77
C LEU A 33 0.74 -7.30 5.35
N ARG A 34 1.14 -6.03 5.22
CA ARG A 34 1.18 -5.37 3.91
C ARG A 34 2.04 -6.12 2.91
N THR A 35 3.24 -6.54 3.33
CA THR A 35 4.16 -7.29 2.48
C THR A 35 3.54 -8.59 1.98
N GLU A 36 2.87 -9.35 2.86
CA GLU A 36 2.23 -10.61 2.51
C GLU A 36 1.02 -10.41 1.60
N ILE A 37 0.22 -9.37 1.85
CA ILE A 37 -0.94 -9.02 1.03
C ILE A 37 -0.51 -8.57 -0.36
N ASP A 38 0.50 -7.70 -0.46
CA ASP A 38 1.02 -7.22 -1.74
C ASP A 38 1.66 -8.37 -2.53
N GLU A 39 2.39 -9.26 -1.86
CA GLU A 39 2.96 -10.45 -2.49
C GLU A 39 1.88 -11.42 -3.00
N ALA A 40 0.79 -11.61 -2.24
CA ALA A 40 -0.35 -12.41 -2.69
C ALA A 40 -1.02 -11.78 -3.92
N ALA A 41 -1.14 -10.44 -3.97
CA ALA A 41 -1.71 -9.75 -5.13
C ALA A 41 -0.82 -9.89 -6.36
N ARG A 42 0.51 -9.86 -6.17
CA ARG A 42 1.50 -10.08 -7.23
C ARG A 42 1.51 -11.52 -7.74
N THR A 43 1.30 -12.49 -6.83
CA THR A 43 1.34 -13.92 -7.15
C THR A 43 0.04 -14.41 -7.77
N HIS A 44 -1.10 -13.83 -7.40
CA HIS A 44 -2.43 -14.20 -7.89
C HIS A 44 -3.17 -13.02 -8.54
N PRO A 45 -2.61 -12.35 -9.56
CA PRO A 45 -3.15 -11.08 -10.08
C PRO A 45 -4.53 -11.23 -10.75
N THR A 46 -4.91 -12.44 -11.16
CA THR A 46 -6.22 -12.73 -11.75
C THR A 46 -7.31 -12.99 -10.73
N ARG A 47 -6.94 -13.47 -9.53
CA ARG A 47 -7.89 -13.89 -8.48
C ARG A 47 -7.88 -12.99 -7.25
N PHE A 48 -6.83 -12.21 -7.04
CA PHE A 48 -6.70 -11.35 -5.88
C PHE A 48 -6.29 -9.93 -6.26
N SER A 49 -7.05 -8.96 -5.77
CA SER A 49 -6.75 -7.54 -5.88
C SER A 49 -6.91 -6.88 -4.52
N VAL A 50 -6.01 -5.96 -4.19
CA VAL A 50 -6.07 -5.18 -2.94
C VAL A 50 -6.15 -3.69 -3.24
N ARG A 51 -6.88 -2.95 -2.39
CA ARG A 51 -6.96 -1.49 -2.41
C ARG A 51 -6.80 -0.98 -0.98
N TYR A 52 -5.84 -0.09 -0.77
CA TYR A 52 -5.61 0.53 0.54
C TYR A 52 -6.33 1.87 0.62
N ILE A 53 -6.92 2.15 1.78
CA ILE A 53 -7.53 3.44 2.11
C ILE A 53 -6.88 3.97 3.38
N GLY A 54 -6.51 5.24 3.35
CA GLY A 54 -5.91 5.90 4.50
C GLY A 54 -6.11 7.40 4.46
N PRO A 55 -5.75 8.12 5.53
CA PRO A 55 -5.67 9.56 5.44
C PRO A 55 -4.65 9.93 4.36
N SER A 56 -4.96 10.93 3.55
CA SER A 56 -4.02 11.59 2.64
C SER A 56 -2.90 12.22 3.44
N THR A 57 -1.94 11.44 3.92
CA THR A 57 -0.65 11.96 4.33
C THR A 57 0.20 12.09 3.08
N THR A 58 -0.17 13.04 2.23
CA THR A 58 0.83 13.70 1.41
C THR A 58 1.17 14.98 2.15
N GLN A 59 2.40 15.03 2.67
CA GLN A 59 3.11 16.22 3.15
C GLN A 59 2.97 16.60 4.63
N LEU A 60 3.72 15.92 5.51
CA LEU A 60 4.29 16.50 6.75
C LEU A 60 5.66 15.86 7.10
N GLU A 61 6.58 15.74 6.14
CA GLU A 61 8.02 15.46 6.41
C GLU A 61 8.97 16.33 5.58
N ALA A 62 8.50 17.45 5.01
CA ALA A 62 9.35 18.43 4.30
C ALA A 62 9.46 19.79 5.01
N ASP A 63 8.76 20.01 6.12
CA ASP A 63 8.69 21.33 6.80
C ASP A 63 8.91 21.23 8.32
N GLN A 64 9.76 20.32 8.80
CA GLN A 64 10.12 20.30 10.24
C GLN A 64 11.57 19.89 10.49
N ILE A 65 12.54 20.59 9.88
CA ILE A 65 13.82 20.92 10.54
C ILE A 65 14.25 22.33 10.09
N ALA A 66 13.55 23.35 10.58
CA ALA A 66 14.08 24.71 10.63
C ALA A 66 13.98 25.21 12.08
N VAL A 67 15.09 25.81 12.53
CA VAL A 67 15.43 26.31 13.89
C VAL A 67 16.04 25.22 14.80
N SER A 68 17.31 25.27 15.22
CA SER A 68 18.20 26.42 15.49
C SER A 68 19.67 25.97 15.41
N ASP A 69 20.56 26.74 14.76
CA ASP A 69 21.83 27.22 15.34
C ASP A 69 22.57 28.15 14.34
N PRO A 70 22.89 29.42 14.68
CA PRO A 70 23.74 30.26 13.87
C PRO A 70 25.15 30.30 14.47
N VAL A 71 26.15 29.65 13.85
CA VAL A 71 27.53 30.17 13.73
C VAL A 71 28.48 29.20 13.00
N GLN A 72 29.12 29.72 11.94
CA GLN A 72 30.42 29.31 11.34
C GLN A 72 30.48 28.01 10.51
N ALA A 73 31.20 27.95 9.37
CA ALA A 73 32.15 28.85 8.76
C ALA A 73 32.24 28.66 7.23
N VAL A 74 32.56 29.76 6.57
CA VAL A 74 33.18 29.93 5.24
C VAL A 74 34.24 28.86 4.91
N THR A 75 34.28 28.38 3.66
CA THR A 75 35.42 28.54 2.72
C THR A 75 35.10 28.00 1.33
N VAL A 76 35.34 28.86 0.34
CA VAL A 76 35.29 28.63 -1.11
C VAL A 76 36.49 27.80 -1.59
N ASN A 77 36.32 26.93 -2.61
CA ASN A 77 37.01 27.07 -3.90
C ASN A 77 36.73 25.91 -4.90
N PRO A 78 36.97 26.15 -6.21
CA PRO A 78 36.33 25.43 -7.31
C PRO A 78 37.26 24.47 -8.08
N ALA A 79 36.63 23.64 -8.92
CA ALA A 79 37.11 23.04 -10.17
C ALA A 79 38.39 22.17 -10.17
N ASN A 80 38.24 20.87 -10.50
CA ASN A 80 38.87 20.31 -11.71
C ASN A 80 38.26 18.94 -12.11
N ALA A 81 38.17 18.73 -13.44
CA ALA A 81 37.81 17.48 -14.13
C ALA A 81 38.93 16.41 -13.96
N THR A 82 38.84 15.10 -14.25
CA THR A 82 38.26 14.34 -15.39
C THR A 82 38.31 12.80 -15.02
N PRO A 83 38.10 11.77 -15.89
CA PRO A 83 37.32 10.57 -15.56
C PRO A 83 38.12 9.24 -15.51
N ALA A 84 37.54 8.16 -14.98
CA ALA A 84 37.95 6.79 -15.33
C ALA A 84 36.87 5.76 -14.97
N SER A 85 36.44 4.99 -15.97
CA SER A 85 35.81 3.66 -15.87
C SER A 85 36.87 2.60 -16.24
N PRO A 86 36.64 1.26 -16.16
CA PRO A 86 35.62 0.48 -15.43
C PRO A 86 36.23 -0.76 -14.71
N ALA A 87 35.49 -1.44 -13.81
CA ALA A 87 35.67 -2.88 -13.55
C ALA A 87 34.49 -3.49 -12.78
N SER A 88 34.01 -4.63 -13.28
CA SER A 88 32.88 -5.41 -12.80
C SER A 88 33.05 -5.94 -11.38
N THR A 89 31.99 -5.88 -10.57
CA THR A 89 31.74 -6.84 -9.48
C THR A 89 30.23 -7.03 -9.37
N HIS A 90 29.83 -8.29 -9.29
CA HIS A 90 28.48 -8.85 -9.14
C HIS A 90 27.46 -7.95 -8.44
N PRO A 91 26.23 -7.79 -8.98
CA PRO A 91 25.13 -7.23 -8.21
C PRO A 91 24.68 -8.24 -7.15
N SER A 92 25.00 -7.95 -5.90
CA SER A 92 24.15 -8.36 -4.76
C SER A 92 22.71 -7.93 -5.08
N PRO A 93 21.68 -8.77 -4.92
CA PRO A 93 20.32 -8.35 -5.19
C PRO A 93 19.99 -7.17 -4.27
N ALA A 94 19.91 -5.99 -4.87
CA ALA A 94 19.48 -4.78 -4.23
C ALA A 94 18.09 -5.01 -3.59
N PRO A 95 17.79 -4.36 -2.45
CA PRO A 95 16.44 -4.38 -1.89
C PRO A 95 15.48 -3.91 -2.98
N MET A 96 14.56 -4.79 -3.37
CA MET A 96 13.61 -4.50 -4.44
C MET A 96 12.81 -3.27 -4.03
N ALA A 97 13.06 -2.18 -4.75
CA ALA A 97 12.30 -0.94 -4.66
C ALA A 97 10.79 -1.22 -4.87
N PRO A 98 9.90 -0.44 -4.24
CA PRO A 98 8.45 -0.64 -4.31
C PRO A 98 8.03 -0.54 -5.78
N THR A 99 7.58 -1.66 -6.34
CA THR A 99 6.97 -1.65 -7.66
C THR A 99 5.62 -0.97 -7.53
N ALA A 100 5.33 -0.03 -8.43
CA ALA A 100 4.12 0.77 -8.44
C ALA A 100 2.83 -0.09 -8.35
N ASP A 101 1.71 0.55 -8.00
CA ASP A 101 0.33 0.12 -8.28
C ASP A 101 -0.54 -0.46 -7.14
N ASN A 102 -0.29 -0.09 -5.88
CA ASN A 102 -1.31 -0.12 -4.82
C ASN A 102 -1.23 1.14 -3.96
N GLU A 103 -1.27 2.32 -4.59
CA GLU A 103 -1.27 3.59 -3.88
C GLU A 103 -2.46 3.68 -2.92
N THR A 104 -2.19 4.14 -1.70
CA THR A 104 -3.20 4.31 -0.67
C THR A 104 -4.13 5.45 -1.06
N LEU A 105 -5.41 5.12 -1.26
CA LEU A 105 -6.43 6.09 -1.60
C LEU A 105 -6.78 6.94 -0.38
N ALA A 106 -6.71 8.25 -0.56
CA ALA A 106 -7.04 9.23 0.45
C ALA A 106 -8.54 9.22 0.80
N GLY A 107 -8.89 8.99 2.07
CA GLY A 107 -10.25 9.21 2.55
C GLY A 107 -10.72 8.25 3.63
N ARG A 108 -12.04 8.12 3.73
CA ARG A 108 -12.74 7.17 4.60
C ARG A 108 -13.55 6.19 3.75
N ILE A 109 -13.88 5.08 4.38
CA ILE A 109 -14.75 4.06 3.80
C ILE A 109 -16.18 4.61 3.75
N ASP A 110 -16.63 4.96 2.55
CA ASP A 110 -17.97 5.47 2.28
C ASP A 110 -18.61 4.69 1.14
N LYS A 111 -19.96 4.65 1.10
CA LYS A 111 -20.73 3.96 0.06
C LYS A 111 -20.29 4.29 -1.39
N PRO A 112 -20.16 5.56 -1.81
CA PRO A 112 -19.74 5.88 -3.18
C PRO A 112 -18.32 5.38 -3.49
N LEU A 113 -17.43 5.38 -2.49
CA LEU A 113 -16.07 4.88 -2.66
C LEU A 113 -16.05 3.37 -2.81
N LEU A 114 -16.81 2.65 -1.98
CA LEU A 114 -16.92 1.20 -2.10
C LEU A 114 -17.55 0.76 -3.43
N GLN A 115 -18.52 1.50 -3.95
CA GLN A 115 -19.11 1.20 -5.26
C GLN A 115 -18.13 1.35 -6.43
N GLN A 116 -17.06 2.13 -6.25
CA GLN A 116 -16.00 2.26 -7.25
C GLN A 116 -14.92 1.18 -7.09
N LEU A 117 -14.68 0.70 -5.87
CA LEU A 117 -13.59 -0.23 -5.57
C LEU A 117 -14.03 -1.69 -5.58
N LEU A 118 -15.27 -1.99 -5.20
CA LEU A 118 -15.82 -3.34 -5.17
C LEU A 118 -16.39 -3.73 -6.53
N PRO A 119 -16.35 -5.03 -6.87
CA PRO A 119 -17.02 -5.53 -8.06
C PRO A 119 -18.52 -5.20 -8.01
N PRO A 120 -19.15 -5.02 -9.18
CA PRO A 120 -20.60 -4.81 -9.25
C PRO A 120 -21.32 -6.00 -8.59
N PRO A 121 -22.45 -5.75 -7.91
CA PRO A 121 -23.21 -6.81 -7.27
C PRO A 121 -23.74 -7.76 -8.34
N ILE A 122 -23.32 -9.01 -8.27
CA ILE A 122 -23.80 -10.12 -9.08
C ILE A 122 -24.28 -11.25 -8.18
N ASP A 123 -25.12 -12.15 -8.70
CA ASP A 123 -25.49 -13.37 -8.00
C ASP A 123 -24.23 -14.17 -7.64
N GLY A 124 -24.09 -14.52 -6.36
CA GLY A 124 -22.92 -15.21 -5.82
C GLY A 124 -21.81 -14.30 -5.28
N SER A 125 -21.91 -12.97 -5.44
CA SER A 125 -21.00 -12.04 -4.76
C SER A 125 -21.37 -11.87 -3.29
N VAL A 126 -20.38 -12.00 -2.40
CA VAL A 126 -20.55 -11.82 -0.95
C VAL A 126 -19.61 -10.74 -0.46
N VAL A 127 -20.14 -9.81 0.32
CA VAL A 127 -19.34 -8.76 0.97
C VAL A 127 -19.10 -9.15 2.43
N LEU A 128 -17.84 -9.33 2.79
CA LEU A 128 -17.40 -9.61 4.15
C LEU A 128 -16.87 -8.33 4.79
N VAL A 129 -17.43 -7.92 5.93
CA VAL A 129 -17.00 -6.72 6.64
C VAL A 129 -16.43 -7.11 7.99
N CYS A 130 -15.22 -6.63 8.29
CA CYS A 130 -14.62 -6.74 9.61
C CYS A 130 -13.99 -5.41 10.00
N GLY A 131 -14.45 -4.85 11.11
CA GLY A 131 -13.99 -3.57 11.61
C GLY A 131 -14.76 -3.17 12.86
N PRO A 132 -14.49 -1.98 13.41
CA PRO A 132 -15.23 -1.44 14.53
C PRO A 132 -16.72 -1.29 14.18
N SER A 133 -17.61 -1.38 15.17
CA SER A 133 -19.06 -1.34 14.98
C SER A 133 -19.55 -0.09 14.25
N SER A 134 -18.84 1.04 14.40
CA SER A 134 -19.15 2.28 13.66
C SER A 134 -19.02 2.11 12.14
N LEU A 135 -17.99 1.37 11.69
CA LEU A 135 -17.79 1.06 10.27
C LEU A 135 -18.91 0.13 9.77
N VAL A 136 -19.20 -0.93 10.51
CA VAL A 136 -20.22 -1.91 10.13
C VAL A 136 -21.60 -1.24 10.02
N GLY A 137 -21.99 -0.43 10.99
CA GLY A 137 -23.27 0.29 10.95
C GLY A 137 -23.37 1.29 9.79
N GLN A 138 -22.27 1.94 9.43
CA GLN A 138 -22.23 2.87 8.29
C GLN A 138 -22.38 2.16 6.94
N LEU A 139 -21.87 0.93 6.83
CA LEU A 139 -21.83 0.19 5.57
C LEU A 139 -23.03 -0.72 5.35
N CYS A 140 -23.47 -1.40 6.40
CA CYS A 140 -24.52 -2.41 6.31
C CYS A 140 -25.94 -1.79 6.37
N GLY A 141 -26.05 -0.51 6.71
CA GLY A 141 -27.34 0.16 6.91
C GLY A 141 -27.98 -0.19 8.28
N PRO A 142 -29.15 0.40 8.57
CA PRO A 142 -29.93 0.08 9.77
C PRO A 142 -30.55 -1.32 9.75
#